data_AF-A0A819RCV2-F1
#
_entry.id   AF-A0A819RCV2-F1
#
_cell.length_a   1.000
_cell.length_b   1.000
_cell.length_c   1.000
_cell.angle_alpha   90.00
_cell.angle_beta   90.00
_cell.angle_gamma   90.00
#
_symmetry.space_group_name_H-M   'P 1'
#
loop_
_entity.id
_entity.type
_entity.pdbx_description
1 polymer ?
#
loop_
_entity_poly.entity_id
_entity_poly.type
_entity_poly.pdbx_seq_one_letter_code
_entity_poly.pdbx_strand_id
1 'polypeptide(L)'
;MKNFKQILLIPLPFWVGTSETFLFGVFTNSFITCSMGVEYVGLIMFGFGITACLFSLIVGYVVKFEHRLQWFLLAFLAYYVLLITMLVWRPLASDIYISYIIVGVSGITSALWGSVMPEKKNYNRNTVL
;
A
#
# COMPACT_ATOMS: atom_id res chain seq x y z
N MET A 1 -13.46 24.32 12.30
CA MET A 1 -12.72 23.67 11.20
C MET A 1 -12.93 24.50 9.94
N LYS A 2 -11.93 25.27 9.50
CA LYS A 2 -12.14 26.38 8.53
C LYS A 2 -11.61 26.09 7.11
N ASN A 3 -10.95 24.94 6.91
CA ASN A 3 -10.34 24.57 5.62
C ASN A 3 -10.85 23.20 5.14
N PHE A 4 -11.44 23.16 3.94
CA PHE A 4 -11.90 21.93 3.28
C PHE A 4 -10.78 20.87 3.14
N LYS A 5 -9.54 21.31 2.94
CA LYS A 5 -8.34 20.43 2.90
C LYS A 5 -8.07 19.70 4.22
N GLN A 6 -8.46 20.26 5.37
CA GLN A 6 -8.29 19.60 6.68
C GLN A 6 -9.37 18.54 6.92
N ILE A 7 -10.58 18.74 6.38
CA ILE A 7 -11.65 17.73 6.44
C ILE A 7 -11.28 16.51 5.60
N LEU A 8 -10.68 16.72 4.42
CA LEU A 8 -10.25 15.63 3.55
C LEU A 8 -9.05 14.85 4.11
N LEU A 9 -8.33 15.42 5.08
CA LEU A 9 -7.16 14.78 5.70
C LEU A 9 -7.52 13.63 6.64
N ILE A 10 -8.78 13.50 7.06
CA ILE A 10 -9.27 12.46 7.98
C ILE A 10 -9.71 11.19 7.23
N PRO A 11 -10.58 11.24 6.20
CA PRO A 11 -11.06 10.03 5.52
C PRO A 11 -9.99 9.37 4.66
N LEU A 12 -9.02 10.14 4.14
CA LEU A 12 -7.98 9.64 3.25
C LEU A 12 -7.04 8.61 3.92
N PRO A 13 -6.39 8.92 5.07
CA PRO A 13 -5.57 7.94 5.79
C PRO A 13 -6.40 6.83 6.40
N PHE A 14 -7.66 7.09 6.77
CA PHE A 14 -8.56 6.05 7.24
C PHE A 14 -8.80 4.97 6.18
N TRP A 15 -9.04 5.37 4.94
CA TRP A 15 -9.14 4.43 3.83
C TRP A 15 -7.86 3.63 3.61
N VAL A 16 -6.71 4.32 3.54
CA VAL A 16 -5.39 3.69 3.32
C VAL A 16 -5.09 2.65 4.39
N GLY A 17 -5.30 2.99 5.67
CA GLY A 17 -5.10 2.05 6.77
C GLY A 17 -6.05 0.85 6.69
N THR A 18 -7.30 1.07 6.30
CA THR A 18 -8.28 -0.02 6.14
C THR A 18 -7.83 -1.01 5.06
N SER A 19 -7.38 -0.51 3.90
CA SER A 19 -6.85 -1.36 2.83
C SER A 19 -5.64 -2.18 3.27
N GLU A 20 -4.68 -1.55 3.93
CA GLU A 20 -3.46 -2.23 4.36
C GLU A 20 -3.77 -3.31 5.42
N THR A 21 -4.67 -3.00 6.35
CA THR A 21 -5.14 -3.97 7.36
C THR A 21 -5.93 -5.12 6.74
N PHE A 22 -6.69 -4.86 5.67
CA PHE A 22 -7.40 -5.92 4.94
C PHE A 22 -6.40 -6.91 4.33
N LEU A 23 -5.30 -6.41 3.76
CA LEU A 23 -4.24 -7.24 3.21
C LEU A 23 -3.51 -8.07 4.28
N PHE A 24 -3.10 -7.46 5.39
CA PHE A 24 -2.38 -8.17 6.45
C PHE A 24 -3.25 -9.06 7.33
N GLY A 25 -4.52 -8.69 7.51
CA GLY A 25 -5.46 -9.40 8.36
C GLY A 25 -6.22 -10.47 7.58
N VAL A 26 -7.07 -10.04 6.66
CA VAL A 26 -8.08 -10.92 6.03
C VAL A 26 -7.47 -11.74 4.91
N PHE A 27 -6.71 -11.11 4.03
CA PHE A 27 -6.11 -11.78 2.88
C PHE A 27 -5.15 -12.89 3.32
N THR A 28 -4.22 -12.59 4.21
CA THR A 28 -3.27 -13.59 4.73
C THR A 28 -3.95 -14.73 5.49
N ASN A 29 -4.87 -14.43 6.40
CA ASN A 29 -5.51 -15.46 7.22
C ASN A 29 -6.58 -16.29 6.51
N SER A 30 -7.15 -15.82 5.40
CA SER A 30 -8.24 -16.54 4.71
C SER A 30 -7.79 -17.15 3.40
N PHE A 31 -6.91 -16.47 2.64
CA PHE A 31 -6.51 -16.93 1.32
C PHE A 31 -5.20 -17.71 1.37
N ILE A 32 -4.16 -17.16 2.02
CA ILE A 32 -2.82 -17.78 2.03
C ILE A 32 -2.80 -19.03 2.92
N THR A 33 -3.31 -18.93 4.14
CA THR A 33 -3.37 -20.07 5.07
C THR A 33 -4.23 -21.23 4.55
N CYS A 34 -5.34 -20.93 3.85
CA CYS A 34 -6.25 -21.95 3.33
C CYS A 34 -5.69 -22.63 2.07
N SER A 35 -4.97 -21.89 1.21
CA SER A 35 -4.49 -22.42 -0.07
C SER A 35 -3.07 -22.97 -0.05
N MET A 36 -2.17 -22.42 0.77
CA MET A 36 -0.75 -22.78 0.80
C MET A 36 -0.24 -23.17 2.19
N GLY A 37 -0.94 -22.74 3.25
CA GLY A 37 -0.50 -22.95 4.63
C GLY A 37 0.17 -21.72 5.24
N VAL A 38 0.35 -21.76 6.57
CA VAL A 38 0.81 -20.62 7.38
C VAL A 38 2.29 -20.30 7.13
N GLU A 39 3.09 -21.27 6.72
CA GLU A 39 4.53 -21.10 6.47
C GLU A 39 4.84 -20.12 5.32
N TYR A 40 3.97 -20.03 4.32
CA TYR A 40 4.15 -19.14 3.17
C TYR A 40 3.75 -17.69 3.43
N VAL A 41 3.07 -17.42 4.54
CA VAL A 41 2.64 -16.07 4.93
C VAL A 41 3.84 -15.12 5.05
N GLY A 42 4.88 -15.55 5.76
CA GLY A 42 6.09 -14.76 5.94
C GLY A 42 6.83 -14.50 4.62
N LEU A 43 6.87 -15.49 3.73
CA LEU A 43 7.54 -15.39 2.43
C LEU A 43 6.86 -14.38 1.50
N ILE A 44 5.53 -14.38 1.47
CA ILE A 44 4.75 -13.45 0.66
C ILE A 44 4.87 -12.02 1.22
N MET A 45 4.81 -11.87 2.54
CA MET A 45 4.98 -10.57 3.22
C MET A 45 6.39 -10.00 3.07
N PHE A 46 7.41 -10.85 2.91
CA PHE A 46 8.74 -10.38 2.57
C PHE A 46 8.77 -9.67 1.21
N GLY A 47 8.04 -10.20 0.22
CA GLY A 47 7.86 -9.57 -1.09
C GLY A 47 7.17 -8.20 -1.00
N PHE A 48 6.17 -8.05 -0.11
CA PHE A 48 5.58 -6.74 0.20
C PHE A 48 6.64 -5.74 0.64
N GLY A 49 7.48 -6.14 1.60
CA GLY A 49 8.53 -5.27 2.15
C GLY A 49 9.54 -4.85 1.09
N ILE A 50 10.02 -5.79 0.26
CA ILE A 50 10.97 -5.48 -0.82
C ILE A 50 10.36 -4.48 -1.80
N THR A 51 9.14 -4.74 -2.27
CA THR A 51 8.48 -3.87 -3.25
C THR A 51 8.21 -2.49 -2.69
N ALA A 52 7.73 -2.38 -1.45
CA ALA A 52 7.54 -1.10 -0.77
C ALA A 52 8.86 -0.32 -0.62
N CYS A 53 9.96 -0.98 -0.23
CA CYS A 53 11.28 -0.35 -0.10
C CYS A 53 11.81 0.16 -1.45
N LEU A 54 11.78 -0.69 -2.49
CA LEU A 54 12.25 -0.33 -3.82
C LEU A 54 11.46 0.85 -4.39
N PHE A 55 10.13 0.81 -4.29
CA PHE A 55 9.29 1.88 -4.80
C PHE A 55 9.40 3.16 -3.99
N SER A 56 9.64 3.09 -2.67
CA SER A 56 9.89 4.27 -1.85
C SER A 56 11.13 5.05 -2.34
N LEU A 57 12.21 4.35 -2.71
CA LEU A 57 13.40 4.96 -3.29
C LEU A 57 13.11 5.63 -4.64
N ILE A 58 12.38 4.93 -5.52
CA ILE A 58 12.03 5.42 -6.86
C ILE A 58 11.15 6.67 -6.74
N VAL A 59 10.11 6.60 -5.91
CA VAL A 59 9.17 7.71 -5.70
C VAL A 59 9.88 8.91 -5.06
N GLY A 60 10.81 8.69 -4.13
CA GLY A 60 11.65 9.75 -3.58
C GLY A 60 12.42 10.56 -4.63
N TYR A 61 12.78 9.93 -5.75
CA TYR A 61 13.40 10.60 -6.89
C TYR A 61 12.37 11.30 -7.81
N VAL A 62 11.21 10.66 -8.02
CA VAL A 62 10.14 11.11 -8.96
C VAL A 62 9.31 12.28 -8.42
N VAL A 63 9.18 12.45 -7.09
CA VAL A 63 8.37 13.50 -6.44
C VAL A 63 8.81 14.93 -6.78
N LYS A 64 9.96 15.12 -7.45
CA LYS A 64 10.38 16.42 -7.99
C LYS A 64 9.47 16.97 -9.11
N PHE A 65 8.63 16.14 -9.73
CA PHE A 65 7.99 16.49 -11.01
C PHE A 65 6.45 16.71 -11.00
N GLU A 66 5.67 16.33 -9.98
CA GLU A 66 4.22 16.13 -10.21
C GLU A 66 3.17 16.65 -9.22
N HIS A 67 1.94 16.80 -9.76
CA HIS A 67 0.68 17.09 -9.07
C HIS A 67 0.27 15.93 -8.13
N ARG A 68 0.51 16.08 -6.83
CA ARG A 68 0.32 15.07 -5.76
C ARG A 68 -1.02 14.30 -5.75
N LEU A 69 -2.10 14.90 -6.24
CA LEU A 69 -3.43 14.30 -6.15
C LEU A 69 -3.68 13.22 -7.21
N GLN A 70 -3.07 13.33 -8.40
CA GLN A 70 -3.33 12.42 -9.52
C GLN A 70 -2.75 11.02 -9.25
N TRP A 71 -1.52 10.95 -8.75
CA TRP A 71 -0.89 9.69 -8.32
C TRP A 71 -1.67 8.99 -7.21
N PHE A 72 -2.23 9.76 -6.28
CA PHE A 72 -3.03 9.21 -5.20
C PHE A 72 -4.28 8.50 -5.73
N LEU A 73 -5.00 9.16 -6.64
CA LEU A 73 -6.20 8.59 -7.26
C LEU A 73 -5.87 7.37 -8.11
N LEU A 74 -4.75 7.39 -8.85
CA LEU A 74 -4.31 6.23 -9.64
C LEU A 74 -3.99 5.02 -8.75
N ALA A 75 -3.27 5.23 -7.66
CA ALA A 75 -2.96 4.19 -6.67
C ALA A 75 -4.24 3.63 -6.02
N PHE A 76 -5.19 4.50 -5.68
CA PHE A 76 -6.49 4.09 -5.14
C PHE A 76 -7.26 3.21 -6.14
N LEU A 77 -7.30 3.60 -7.41
CA LEU A 77 -8.00 2.85 -8.45
C LEU A 77 -7.35 1.48 -8.67
N ALA A 78 -6.02 1.42 -8.75
CA ALA A 78 -5.28 0.17 -8.89
C ALA A 78 -5.55 -0.80 -7.74
N TYR A 79 -5.57 -0.30 -6.51
CA TYR A 79 -5.91 -1.10 -5.33
C TYR A 79 -7.37 -1.56 -5.34
N TYR A 80 -8.30 -0.71 -5.78
CA TYR A 80 -9.71 -1.08 -5.89
C TYR A 80 -9.95 -2.21 -6.91
N VAL A 81 -9.25 -2.16 -8.05
CA VAL A 81 -9.29 -3.25 -9.05
C VAL A 81 -8.75 -4.56 -8.47
N LEU A 82 -7.69 -4.51 -7.65
CA LEU A 82 -7.18 -5.69 -6.94
C LEU A 82 -8.21 -6.27 -5.97
N LEU A 83 -8.90 -5.42 -5.20
CA LEU A 83 -9.95 -5.87 -4.29
C LEU A 83 -11.09 -6.58 -5.03
N ILE A 84 -11.52 -6.04 -6.18
CA ILE A 84 -12.53 -6.69 -7.02
C ILE A 84 -12.01 -8.03 -7.55
N THR A 85 -10.76 -8.07 -8.00
CA THR A 85 -10.13 -9.29 -8.50
C THR A 85 -10.11 -10.37 -7.42
N MET A 86 -9.78 -10.00 -6.17
CA MET A 86 -9.84 -10.88 -5.01
C MET A 86 -11.26 -11.37 -4.67
N LEU A 87 -12.29 -10.56 -4.96
CA LEU A 87 -13.68 -10.92 -4.70
C LEU A 87 -14.21 -11.95 -5.71
N VAL A 88 -13.76 -11.87 -6.96
CA VAL A 88 -14.18 -12.76 -8.05
C VAL A 88 -13.35 -14.04 -8.06
N TRP A 89 -12.08 -13.97 -7.64
CA TRP A 89 -11.15 -15.07 -7.74
C TRP A 89 -11.29 -16.08 -6.58
N ARG A 90 -11.31 -17.38 -6.90
CA ARG A 90 -11.30 -18.49 -5.95
C ARG A 90 -9.85 -18.95 -5.75
N PRO A 91 -9.29 -18.94 -4.52
CA PRO A 91 -7.92 -19.38 -4.30
C PRO A 91 -7.81 -20.89 -4.54
N LEU A 92 -7.08 -21.27 -5.59
CA LEU A 92 -6.70 -22.64 -5.89
C LEU A 92 -5.20 -22.81 -5.64
N ALA A 93 -4.78 -23.93 -5.03
CA ALA A 93 -3.40 -24.19 -4.63
C ALA A 93 -2.35 -24.12 -5.77
N SER A 94 -2.80 -24.18 -7.04
CA SER A 94 -1.95 -24.08 -8.23
C SER A 94 -1.49 -22.65 -8.56
N ASP A 95 -2.16 -21.62 -8.04
CA ASP A 95 -2.05 -20.25 -8.54
C ASP A 95 -1.29 -19.33 -7.58
N ILE A 96 -0.16 -19.82 -7.08
CA ILE A 96 0.72 -19.12 -6.14
C ILE A 96 1.14 -17.75 -6.68
N TYR A 97 1.37 -17.64 -7.99
CA TYR A 97 1.80 -16.43 -8.67
C TYR A 97 0.84 -15.24 -8.47
N ILE A 98 -0.47 -15.48 -8.38
CA ILE A 98 -1.48 -14.42 -8.25
C ILE A 98 -1.33 -13.73 -6.88
N SER A 99 -1.03 -14.51 -5.83
CA SER A 99 -0.80 -13.98 -4.49
C SER A 99 0.43 -13.05 -4.43
N TYR A 100 1.51 -13.40 -5.14
CA TYR A 100 2.70 -12.56 -5.25
C TYR A 100 2.42 -11.25 -5.99
N ILE A 101 1.63 -11.30 -7.06
CA ILE A 101 1.25 -10.09 -7.82
C ILE A 101 0.40 -9.16 -6.95
N ILE A 102 -0.59 -9.69 -6.23
CA ILE A 102 -1.45 -8.91 -5.32
C ILE A 102 -0.60 -8.17 -4.29
N VAL A 103 0.34 -8.87 -3.66
CA VAL A 103 1.17 -8.29 -2.60
C VAL A 103 2.21 -7.33 -3.17
N GLY A 104 2.79 -7.61 -4.33
CA GLY A 104 3.70 -6.70 -5.01
C GLY A 104 3.05 -5.38 -5.39
N VAL A 105 1.86 -5.43 -6.01
CA VAL A 105 1.11 -4.21 -6.38
C VAL A 105 0.63 -3.46 -5.13
N SER A 106 0.28 -4.18 -4.07
CA SER A 106 -0.06 -3.56 -2.79
C SER A 106 1.12 -2.83 -2.17
N GLY A 107 2.33 -3.38 -2.23
CA GLY A 107 3.56 -2.72 -1.77
C GLY A 107 3.88 -1.44 -2.56
N ILE A 108 3.67 -1.46 -3.87
CA ILE A 108 3.77 -0.27 -4.75
C ILE A 108 2.78 0.81 -4.30
N THR A 109 1.54 0.41 -4.05
CA THR A 109 0.45 1.30 -3.65
C THR A 109 0.75 1.96 -2.29
N SER A 110 1.24 1.19 -1.31
CA SER A 110 1.65 1.72 0.00
C SER A 110 2.80 2.73 -0.11
N ALA A 111 3.79 2.47 -0.98
CA ALA A 111 4.89 3.41 -1.22
C ALA A 111 4.40 4.72 -1.86
N LEU A 112 3.47 4.65 -2.81
CA LEU A 112 2.86 5.83 -3.43
C LEU A 112 2.08 6.65 -2.41
N TRP A 113 1.25 6.02 -1.57
CA TRP A 113 0.47 6.73 -0.55
C TRP A 113 1.36 7.39 0.50
N GLY A 114 2.42 6.72 0.96
CA GLY A 114 3.40 7.27 1.90
C GLY A 114 4.07 8.55 1.39
N SER A 115 4.31 8.64 0.08
CA SER A 115 4.91 9.84 -0.54
C SER A 115 3.96 11.05 -0.65
N VAL A 116 2.66 10.79 -0.77
CA VAL A 116 1.63 11.82 -0.94
C VAL A 116 1.29 12.46 0.40
N MET A 117 1.28 11.68 1.49
CA MET A 117 0.97 12.20 2.81
C MET A 117 1.96 13.30 3.21
N PRO A 118 1.48 14.47 3.65
CA PRO A 118 2.36 15.53 4.09
C PRO A 118 3.03 15.11 5.40
N GLU A 119 4.25 14.60 5.31
CA GLU A 119 5.14 14.50 6.46
C GLU A 119 5.29 15.93 7.04
N LYS A 120 4.84 16.14 8.28
CA LYS A 120 5.20 17.36 9.00
C LYS A 120 6.69 17.29 9.29
N LYS A 121 7.53 17.78 8.37
CA LYS A 121 8.93 18.06 8.65
C LYS A 121 9.01 19.21 9.66
N ASN A 122 8.92 18.88 10.95
CA ASN A 122 9.55 19.67 12.01
C ASN A 122 11.02 19.28 12.06
N TYR A 123 11.74 19.59 10.99
CA TYR A 123 13.19 19.45 10.92
C TYR A 123 13.80 20.77 11.40
N ASN A 124 13.90 20.91 12.73
CA ASN A 124 14.72 21.95 13.34
C ASN A 124 16.19 21.57 13.10
N ARG A 125 16.77 22.11 12.02
CA ARG A 125 18.13 21.83 11.57
C ARG A 125 19.20 22.68 12.29
N ASN A 126 19.06 22.93 13.59
CA ASN A 126 19.98 23.81 14.33
C ASN A 126 20.56 23.20 15.63
N THR A 127 20.59 21.87 15.81
CA THR A 127 21.17 21.24 17.02
C THR A 127 22.24 20.17 16.73
N VAL A 128 23.05 20.41 15.70
CA VAL A 128 24.36 19.77 15.51
C VAL A 128 25.39 20.86 15.21
N LEU A 129 25.81 21.54 16.27
CA LEU A 129 27.15 22.11 16.48
C LEU A 129 27.45 22.02 17.98
#